data_AF-A0A436BK51-F1
#
_entry.id   AF-A0A436BK51-F1
#
_cell.length_a   1.000
_cell.length_b   1.000
_cell.length_c   1.000
_cell.angle_alpha   90.00
_cell.angle_beta   90.00
_cell.angle_gamma   90.00
#
_symmetry.space_group_name_H-M   'P 1'
#
loop_
_entity.id
_entity.type
_entity.pdbx_description
1 polymer ?
#
loop_
_entity_poly.entity_id
_entity_poly.type
_entity_poly.pdbx_seq_one_letter_code
_entity_poly.pdbx_strand_id
1 'polypeptide(L)'
;MSGSSRVFSIPPGAPFLPTLAEALLAGRLVPGFRFDGDPLALADATIYVPTRRAARALRGVFVDSLAARGGGGSAILPVIRPLGEFDEDEAAFETEASAAIDLAPPISATERLLLLTPLVRAWKRRLP
;
A
#
# COMPACT_ATOMS: atom_id res chain seq x y z
N MET A 1 20.70 2.69 13.63
CA MET A 1 20.11 1.44 13.09
C MET A 1 20.16 1.51 11.57
N SER A 2 21.18 0.93 10.92
CA SER A 2 21.16 0.80 9.45
C SER A 2 20.33 -0.44 9.11
N GLY A 3 19.00 -0.30 9.13
CA GLY A 3 18.11 -1.35 8.66
C GLY A 3 18.29 -1.59 7.17
N SER A 4 18.16 -2.84 6.72
CA SER A 4 18.09 -3.17 5.29
C SER A 4 17.09 -2.25 4.58
N SER A 5 17.42 -1.77 3.37
CA SER A 5 16.49 -0.94 2.59
C SER A 5 15.16 -1.67 2.41
N ARG A 6 14.05 -1.03 2.83
CA ARG A 6 12.67 -1.53 2.67
C ARG A 6 11.96 -0.85 1.49
N VAL A 7 12.74 -0.28 0.57
CA VAL A 7 12.25 0.38 -0.62
C VAL A 7 12.43 -0.56 -1.79
N PHE A 8 11.31 -0.92 -2.43
CA PHE A 8 11.26 -1.77 -3.61
C PHE A 8 10.82 -0.95 -4.83
N SER A 9 11.09 -1.45 -6.02
CA SER A 9 10.68 -0.80 -7.28
C SER A 9 10.12 -1.84 -8.24
N ILE A 10 9.10 -1.44 -8.98
CA ILE A 10 8.49 -2.24 -10.05
C ILE A 10 8.89 -1.58 -11.38
N PRO A 11 9.39 -2.34 -12.37
CA PRO A 11 9.70 -1.80 -13.69
C PRO A 11 8.47 -1.13 -14.33
N PRO A 12 8.64 -0.03 -15.08
CA PRO A 12 7.51 0.74 -15.62
C PRO A 12 6.64 -0.02 -16.62
N GLY A 13 7.18 -1.09 -17.25
CA GLY A 13 6.43 -1.94 -18.18
C GLY A 13 5.67 -3.10 -17.51
N ALA A 14 5.85 -3.32 -16.21
CA ALA A 14 5.17 -4.39 -15.49
C ALA A 14 3.80 -3.92 -14.98
N PRO A 15 2.75 -4.77 -15.03
CA PRO A 15 1.45 -4.43 -14.47
C PRO A 15 1.58 -4.29 -12.94
N PHE A 16 1.50 -3.05 -12.45
CA PHE A 16 1.89 -2.69 -11.09
C PHE A 16 1.16 -3.50 -10.01
N LEU A 17 -0.18 -3.52 -10.03
CA LEU A 17 -0.97 -4.18 -8.98
C LEU A 17 -0.79 -5.72 -8.98
N PRO A 18 -0.86 -6.42 -10.13
CA PRO A 18 -0.52 -7.85 -10.18
C PRO A 18 0.89 -8.15 -9.68
N THR A 19 1.88 -7.35 -10.09
CA THR A 19 3.28 -7.53 -9.69
C THR A 19 3.45 -7.35 -8.18
N LEU A 20 2.78 -6.36 -7.59
CA LEU A 20 2.77 -6.11 -6.16
C LEU A 20 2.12 -7.27 -5.39
N ALA A 21 0.93 -7.69 -5.82
CA ALA A 21 0.19 -8.78 -5.17
C ALA A 21 0.99 -10.09 -5.21
N GLU A 22 1.55 -10.44 -6.36
CA GLU A 22 2.39 -11.63 -6.50
C GLU A 22 3.65 -11.55 -5.63
N ALA A 23 4.31 -10.39 -5.56
CA ALA A 23 5.47 -10.20 -4.72
C ALA A 23 5.16 -10.36 -3.23
N LEU A 24 3.99 -9.90 -2.78
CA LEU A 24 3.53 -10.08 -1.41
C LEU A 24 3.23 -11.56 -1.13
N LEU A 25 2.43 -12.21 -1.99
CA LEU A 25 2.06 -13.63 -1.84
C LEU A 25 3.29 -14.55 -1.86
N ALA A 26 4.29 -14.23 -2.70
CA ALA A 26 5.55 -14.96 -2.77
C ALA A 26 6.51 -14.67 -1.59
N GLY A 27 6.16 -13.77 -0.66
CA GLY A 27 6.97 -13.43 0.49
C GLY A 27 8.23 -12.63 0.19
N ARG A 28 8.27 -11.93 -0.95
CA ARG A 28 9.46 -11.15 -1.37
C ARG A 28 9.56 -9.79 -0.69
N LEU A 29 8.45 -9.28 -0.13
CA LEU A 29 8.36 -7.91 0.38
C LEU A 29 8.63 -7.82 1.89
N VAL A 30 8.17 -8.80 2.66
CA VAL A 30 8.19 -8.78 4.13
C VAL A 30 8.86 -10.06 4.63
N PRO A 31 10.03 -9.99 5.28
CA PRO A 31 10.67 -11.17 5.87
C PRO A 31 9.75 -11.89 6.85
N GLY A 32 9.64 -13.21 6.71
CA GLY A 32 8.78 -14.04 7.56
C GLY A 32 7.31 -14.09 7.14
N PHE A 33 6.91 -13.33 6.11
CA PHE A 33 5.57 -13.39 5.53
C PHE A 33 5.62 -14.13 4.20
N ARG A 34 4.72 -15.09 3.99
CA ARG A 34 4.45 -15.72 2.68
C ARG A 34 3.04 -16.29 2.69
N PHE A 35 2.41 -16.34 1.53
CA PHE A 35 1.16 -17.07 1.38
C PHE A 35 1.45 -18.51 0.93
N ASP A 36 1.25 -19.46 1.83
CA ASP A 36 1.49 -20.90 1.63
C ASP A 36 0.20 -21.73 1.54
N GLY A 37 -0.94 -21.06 1.44
CA GLY A 37 -2.26 -21.69 1.30
C GLY A 37 -3.14 -21.60 2.55
N ASP A 38 -2.61 -21.12 3.68
CA ASP A 38 -3.42 -20.79 4.86
C ASP A 38 -4.42 -19.65 4.53
N PRO A 39 -5.74 -19.88 4.65
CA PRO A 39 -6.77 -18.86 4.41
C PRO A 39 -6.65 -17.59 5.26
N LEU A 40 -5.97 -17.66 6.41
CA LEU A 40 -5.82 -16.54 7.35
C LEU A 40 -4.52 -15.77 7.19
N ALA A 41 -3.53 -16.28 6.44
CA ALA A 41 -2.20 -15.68 6.35
C ALA A 41 -2.21 -14.22 5.87
N LEU A 42 -3.19 -13.84 5.04
CA LEU A 42 -3.32 -12.47 4.53
C LEU A 42 -4.00 -11.51 5.51
N ALA A 43 -4.72 -12.01 6.52
CA ALA A 43 -5.47 -11.18 7.47
C ALA A 43 -4.55 -10.27 8.31
N ASP A 44 -3.32 -10.72 8.56
CA ASP A 44 -2.32 -9.95 9.33
C ASP A 44 -1.64 -8.84 8.52
N ALA A 45 -1.90 -8.75 7.21
CA ALA A 45 -1.30 -7.75 6.34
C ALA A 45 -2.20 -6.52 6.17
N THR A 46 -1.62 -5.33 6.39
CA THR A 46 -2.23 -4.05 6.04
C THR A 46 -1.45 -3.37 4.93
N ILE A 47 -2.14 -2.99 3.85
CA ILE A 47 -1.55 -2.36 2.67
C ILE A 47 -2.10 -0.94 2.53
N TYR A 48 -1.22 0.05 2.60
CA TYR A 48 -1.58 1.43 2.32
C TYR A 48 -1.41 1.74 0.82
N VAL A 49 -2.43 2.36 0.22
CA VAL A 49 -2.45 2.70 -1.21
C VAL A 49 -2.77 4.18 -1.39
N PRO A 50 -2.33 4.83 -2.49
CA PRO A 50 -2.49 6.27 -2.64
C PRO A 50 -3.94 6.72 -2.79
N THR A 51 -4.82 5.90 -3.39
CA THR A 51 -6.21 6.27 -3.72
C THR A 51 -7.21 5.15 -3.43
N ARG A 52 -8.49 5.49 -3.28
CA ARG A 52 -9.59 4.50 -3.16
C ARG A 52 -9.70 3.60 -4.39
N ARG A 53 -9.52 4.17 -5.59
CA ARG A 53 -9.49 3.40 -6.83
C ARG A 53 -8.41 2.32 -6.82
N ALA A 54 -7.22 2.62 -6.32
CA ALA A 54 -6.16 1.63 -6.16
C ALA A 54 -6.55 0.56 -5.15
N ALA A 55 -7.23 0.92 -4.05
CA ALA A 55 -7.73 -0.04 -3.07
C ALA A 55 -8.74 -1.02 -3.69
N ARG A 56 -9.77 -0.51 -4.38
CA ARG A 56 -10.79 -1.32 -5.06
C ARG A 56 -10.15 -2.26 -6.09
N ALA A 57 -9.27 -1.73 -6.93
CA ALA A 57 -8.58 -2.52 -7.95
C ALA A 57 -7.69 -3.62 -7.33
N LEU A 58 -6.95 -3.30 -6.26
CA LEU A 58 -6.05 -4.26 -5.62
C LEU A 58 -6.81 -5.42 -4.96
N ARG A 59 -8.02 -5.18 -4.42
CA ARG A 59 -8.89 -6.27 -3.91
C ARG A 59 -9.21 -7.29 -5.00
N GLY A 60 -9.62 -6.83 -6.19
CA GLY A 60 -9.90 -7.72 -7.33
C GLY A 60 -8.67 -8.52 -7.75
N VAL A 61 -7.51 -7.85 -7.84
CA VAL A 61 -6.25 -8.51 -8.20
C VAL A 61 -5.87 -9.62 -7.21
N PHE A 62 -6.11 -9.45 -5.90
CA PHE A 62 -5.87 -10.54 -4.94
C PHE A 62 -6.80 -11.73 -5.16
N VAL A 63 -8.08 -11.50 -5.44
CA VAL A 63 -9.05 -12.57 -5.75
C VAL A 63 -8.58 -13.36 -6.98
N ASP A 64 -8.25 -12.66 -8.06
CA ASP A 64 -7.77 -13.28 -9.30
C ASP A 64 -6.47 -14.07 -9.06
N SER A 65 -5.54 -13.50 -8.29
CA SER A 65 -4.24 -14.12 -7.97
C SER A 65 -4.39 -15.38 -7.11
N LEU A 66 -5.34 -15.40 -6.18
CA LEU A 66 -5.63 -16.56 -5.34
C LEU A 66 -6.33 -17.66 -6.13
N ALA A 67 -7.29 -17.29 -6.98
CA ALA A 67 -7.97 -18.23 -7.87
C ALA A 67 -7.00 -18.93 -8.83
N ALA A 68 -6.07 -18.16 -9.42
CA ALA A 68 -5.05 -18.70 -10.34
C ALA A 68 -4.08 -19.69 -9.67
N ARG A 69 -3.89 -19.60 -8.35
CA ARG A 69 -2.96 -20.48 -7.59
C ARG A 69 -3.59 -21.82 -7.19
N GLY A 70 -4.81 -22.12 -7.65
CA GLY A 70 -5.52 -23.36 -7.29
C GLY A 70 -6.07 -23.35 -5.86
N GLY A 71 -6.07 -22.19 -5.21
CA GLY A 71 -6.73 -21.98 -3.92
C GLY A 71 -8.23 -21.87 -4.13
N GLY A 72 -8.91 -23.01 -4.34
CA GLY A 72 -10.38 -23.09 -4.37
C GLY A 72 -11.06 -22.81 -3.03
N GLY A 73 -10.32 -22.31 -2.03
CA GLY A 73 -10.79 -21.93 -0.72
C GLY A 73 -10.99 -20.43 -0.61
N SER A 74 -12.06 -20.01 0.07
CA SER A 74 -12.22 -18.64 0.52
C SER A 74 -11.04 -18.27 1.43
N ALA A 75 -10.37 -17.15 1.16
CA ALA A 75 -9.31 -16.61 2.00
C ALA A 75 -9.70 -15.22 2.49
N ILE A 76 -9.26 -14.86 3.69
CA ILE A 76 -9.44 -13.51 4.22
C ILE A 76 -8.42 -12.61 3.52
N LEU A 77 -8.90 -11.58 2.83
CA LEU A 77 -8.05 -10.62 2.14
C LEU A 77 -7.33 -9.68 3.12
N PRO A 78 -6.17 -9.13 2.73
CA PRO A 78 -5.49 -8.13 3.54
C PRO A 78 -6.33 -6.86 3.70
N VAL A 79 -6.07 -6.12 4.78
CA VAL A 79 -6.70 -4.81 4.99
C VAL A 79 -6.05 -3.79 4.06
N ILE A 80 -6.79 -3.31 3.06
CA ILE A 80 -6.29 -2.32 2.10
C ILE A 80 -6.84 -0.94 2.46
N ARG A 81 -5.95 -0.03 2.88
CA ARG A 81 -6.28 1.31 3.38
C ARG A 81 -5.84 2.40 2.38
N PRO A 82 -6.78 3.16 1.79
CA PRO A 82 -6.42 4.31 0.99
C PRO A 82 -5.91 5.46 1.87
N LEU A 83 -4.89 6.18 1.40
CA LEU A 83 -4.30 7.34 2.09
C LEU A 83 -4.95 8.67 1.69
N GLY A 84 -5.68 8.73 0.58
CA GLY A 84 -6.32 9.95 0.08
C GLY A 84 -7.47 9.69 -0.90
N GLU A 85 -8.28 10.73 -1.08
CA GLU A 85 -9.60 10.83 -1.76
C GLU A 85 -10.82 10.50 -0.89
N PHE A 86 -11.73 11.47 -0.77
CA PHE A 86 -13.15 11.27 -0.50
C PHE A 86 -13.80 11.10 -1.87
N ASP A 87 -14.14 9.88 -2.25
CA ASP A 87 -15.06 9.65 -3.37
C ASP A 87 -16.47 9.89 -2.81
N GLU A 88 -17.11 10.98 -3.25
CA GLU A 88 -18.41 11.44 -2.72
C GLU A 88 -19.50 10.36 -2.89
N ASP A 89 -19.40 9.55 -3.93
CA ASP A 89 -20.42 8.56 -4.32
C ASP A 89 -20.42 7.28 -3.47
N GLU A 90 -19.40 7.04 -2.64
CA GLU A 90 -19.31 5.84 -1.78
C GLU A 90 -19.22 6.17 -0.28
N ALA A 91 -19.27 7.46 0.09
CA ALA A 91 -19.26 7.93 1.49
C ALA A 91 -20.48 7.44 2.32
N ALA A 92 -21.51 6.90 1.66
CA ALA A 92 -22.70 6.37 2.31
C ALA A 92 -22.50 5.03 3.04
N PHE A 93 -21.47 4.25 2.70
CA PHE A 93 -21.25 2.89 3.25
C PHE A 93 -20.16 2.80 4.33
N GLU A 94 -19.45 3.89 4.62
CA GLU A 94 -18.49 3.93 5.72
C GLU A 94 -19.10 4.65 6.94
N THR A 95 -19.98 3.98 7.67
CA THR A 95 -20.62 4.52 8.89
C THR A 95 -19.63 4.82 10.03
N GLU A 96 -18.35 4.42 9.92
CA GLU A 96 -17.36 4.56 11.01
C GLU A 96 -16.00 5.18 10.60
N ALA A 97 -15.77 5.53 9.34
CA ALA A 97 -14.45 6.02 8.89
C ALA A 97 -14.21 7.53 9.09
N SER A 98 -15.02 8.18 9.94
CA SER A 98 -14.75 9.52 10.45
C SER A 98 -14.66 9.52 11.97
N ALA A 99 -13.96 8.53 12.54
CA ALA A 99 -13.20 8.84 13.73
C ALA A 99 -12.22 9.92 13.28
N ALA A 100 -12.55 11.19 13.58
CA ALA A 100 -11.73 12.34 13.28
C ALA A 100 -10.29 11.99 13.64
N ILE A 101 -9.49 11.68 12.62
CA ILE A 101 -8.09 11.40 12.81
C ILE A 101 -7.58 12.69 13.44
N ASP A 102 -7.03 12.61 14.66
CA ASP A 102 -6.44 13.74 15.37
C ASP A 102 -5.16 14.16 14.64
N LEU A 103 -5.36 14.66 13.42
CA LEU A 103 -4.34 15.07 12.50
C LEU A 103 -3.82 16.39 13.01
N ALA A 104 -2.50 16.44 13.19
CA ALA A 104 -1.84 17.71 13.39
C ALA A 104 -2.25 18.69 12.27
N PRO A 105 -2.37 19.99 12.60
CA PRO A 105 -2.71 21.00 11.60
C PRO A 105 -1.72 20.93 10.42
N PRO A 106 -2.19 21.22 9.19
CA PRO A 106 -1.31 21.20 8.02
C PRO A 106 -0.08 22.08 8.22
N ILE A 107 1.11 21.55 7.90
CA ILE A 107 2.36 22.31 7.95
C ILE A 107 2.22 23.53 7.03
N SER A 108 2.58 24.71 7.56
CA SER A 108 2.53 25.96 6.79
C SER A 108 3.38 25.87 5.52
N ALA A 109 2.99 26.60 4.47
CA ALA A 109 3.68 26.52 3.18
C ALA A 109 5.19 26.82 3.30
N THR A 110 5.56 27.83 4.07
CA THR A 110 6.96 28.21 4.31
C THR A 110 7.72 27.14 5.08
N GLU A 111 7.14 26.62 6.17
CA GLU A 111 7.77 25.59 6.99
C GLU A 111 7.99 24.30 6.20
N ARG A 112 7.01 23.89 5.40
CA ARG A 112 7.13 22.74 4.49
C ARG A 112 8.30 22.90 3.52
N LEU A 113 8.49 24.09 2.94
CA LEU A 113 9.62 24.35 2.03
C LEU A 113 10.96 24.29 2.76
N LEU A 114 11.05 24.84 3.98
CA LEU A 114 12.27 24.78 4.80
C LEU A 114 12.62 23.34 5.18
N LEU A 115 11.63 22.53 5.54
CA LEU A 115 11.80 21.10 5.86
C LEU A 115 12.22 20.27 4.65
N LEU A 116 11.69 20.56 3.46
CA LEU A 116 12.05 19.85 2.23
C LEU A 116 13.42 20.26 1.66
N THR A 117 13.86 21.50 1.91
CA THR A 117 15.13 22.04 1.40
C THR A 117 16.35 21.12 1.64
N PRO A 118 16.63 20.62 2.87
CA PRO A 118 17.76 19.72 3.09
C PRO A 118 17.64 18.40 2.32
N LEU A 119 16.44 17.85 2.14
CA LEU A 119 16.20 16.63 1.38
C LEU A 119 16.51 16.85 -0.11
N VAL A 120 16.02 17.95 -0.68
CA VAL A 120 16.29 18.33 -2.08
C VAL A 120 17.78 18.58 -2.30
N ARG A 121 18.47 19.28 -1.38
CA ARG A 121 19.92 19.49 -1.46
C ARG A 121 20.70 18.17 -1.38
N ALA A 122 20.29 17.27 -0.48
CA ALA A 122 20.92 15.95 -0.35
C ALA A 122 20.74 15.11 -1.61
N TRP A 123 19.55 15.13 -2.21
CA TRP A 123 19.27 14.47 -3.48
C TRP A 123 20.10 15.08 -4.63
N LYS A 124 20.14 16.41 -4.75
CA LYS A 124 20.90 17.11 -5.80
C LYS A 124 22.39 16.76 -5.78
N ARG A 125 23.00 16.61 -4.60
CA ARG A 125 24.41 16.20 -4.46
C ARG A 125 24.71 14.77 -4.91
N ARG A 126 23.68 13.93 -5.11
CA ARG A 126 23.82 12.54 -5.55
C ARG A 126 23.55 12.35 -7.05
N LEU A 127 23.18 13.42 -7.76
CA LEU A 127 23.05 13.38 -9.22
C LEU A 127 24.45 13.40 -9.85
N PRO A 128 24.69 12.58 -10.90
CA PRO A 128 25.94 12.57 -11.65
C PRO A 128 26.17 13.89 -12.40
#